data_AF-A0A955JPR1-F1
#
_entry.id   AF-A0A955JPR1-F1
#
_cell.length_a   1.000
_cell.length_b   1.000
_cell.length_c   1.000
_cell.angle_alpha   90.00
_cell.angle_beta   90.00
_cell.angle_gamma   90.00
#
_symmetry.space_group_name_H-M   'P 1'
#
loop_
_entity.id
_entity.type
_entity.pdbx_description
1 polymer ?
#
loop_
_entity_poly.entity_id
_entity_poly.type
_entity_poly.pdbx_seq_one_letter_code
_entity_poly.pdbx_strand_id
1 'polypeptide(L)'
;MTMTPEAPTIAAQDILSELKQATEAAAVAVGPWIGRNDKLAADGAAVDSLAASLGSSQLIRYNIAINEGVKDGAPHLPHGIVLGESDGPIYDFAADPVEGTTRVASGRAGGMVLAAVAPHGTFPAWADIRYMRKFVVGPEAATNMQIGNYMSITNDPREVMAEVAAALSKPRAELRVAVLDRERNSHIMDAIGAIGAKAIKLDSGDVLPALQACMQEQDQVDMLYGSGGAPETILTAAAVAGLGGNMQAMWDPNPDGTAPAEIAAVDALEQRGMVLTLGDMIGKDPESVFFAASGITDSLVLNGVKRRGNVWTPGTSIAVQGKPYPRY
;
A
#
# COMPACT_ATOMS: atom_id res chain seq x y z
N MET A 1 -37.79 11.93 -26.10
CA MET A 1 -36.61 11.38 -25.41
C MET A 1 -35.97 12.53 -24.66
N THR A 2 -36.27 12.67 -23.38
CA THR A 2 -35.54 13.57 -22.49
C THR A 2 -34.20 12.90 -22.21
N MET A 3 -33.11 13.49 -22.71
CA MET A 3 -31.77 13.06 -22.32
C MET A 3 -31.65 13.31 -20.82
N THR A 4 -31.46 12.24 -20.05
CA THR A 4 -30.94 12.35 -18.69
C THR A 4 -29.63 13.13 -18.77
N PRO A 5 -29.44 14.17 -17.95
CA PRO A 5 -28.15 14.86 -17.91
C PRO A 5 -27.07 13.84 -17.58
N GLU A 6 -25.99 13.83 -18.38
CA GLU A 6 -24.77 13.09 -18.04
C GLU A 6 -24.35 13.53 -16.63
N ALA A 7 -24.10 12.55 -15.76
CA ALA A 7 -23.56 12.84 -14.44
C ALA A 7 -22.27 13.67 -14.62
N PRO A 8 -22.07 14.73 -13.82
CA PRO A 8 -20.88 15.56 -13.97
C PRO A 8 -19.62 14.69 -13.81
N THR A 9 -18.73 14.76 -14.79
CA THR A 9 -17.43 14.10 -14.72
C THR A 9 -16.61 14.78 -13.62
N ILE A 10 -16.37 14.06 -12.53
CA ILE A 10 -15.53 14.55 -11.42
C ILE A 10 -14.08 14.56 -11.89
N ALA A 11 -13.40 15.70 -11.70
CA ALA A 11 -12.01 15.80 -12.11
C ALA A 11 -11.12 14.93 -11.21
N ALA A 12 -10.21 14.19 -11.83
CA ALA A 12 -9.17 13.39 -11.16
C ALA A 12 -8.43 14.18 -10.07
N GLN A 13 -8.12 15.45 -10.34
CA GLN A 13 -7.42 16.33 -9.41
C GLN A 13 -8.24 16.63 -8.15
N ASP A 14 -9.57 16.70 -8.24
CA ASP A 14 -10.43 16.99 -7.09
C ASP A 14 -10.48 15.78 -6.15
N ILE A 15 -10.65 14.57 -6.71
CA ILE A 15 -10.59 13.30 -5.95
C ILE A 15 -9.22 13.18 -5.26
N LEU A 16 -8.13 13.44 -5.99
CA LEU A 16 -6.78 13.33 -5.46
C LEU A 16 -6.52 14.35 -4.34
N SER A 17 -7.07 15.56 -4.48
CA SER A 17 -6.92 16.63 -3.49
C SER A 17 -7.71 16.32 -2.21
N GLU A 18 -8.94 15.82 -2.33
CA GLU A 18 -9.77 15.40 -1.19
C GLU A 18 -9.14 14.23 -0.44
N LEU A 19 -8.67 13.20 -1.18
CA LEU A 19 -7.97 12.06 -0.59
C LEU A 19 -6.70 12.48 0.16
N LYS A 20 -5.89 13.35 -0.45
CA LYS A 20 -4.68 13.89 0.18
C LYS A 20 -5.02 14.62 1.48
N GLN A 21 -6.01 15.50 1.47
CA GLN A 21 -6.43 16.25 2.65
C GLN A 21 -6.95 15.33 3.77
N ALA A 22 -7.70 14.28 3.43
CA ALA A 22 -8.15 13.28 4.40
C ALA A 22 -6.96 12.59 5.10
N THR A 23 -5.94 12.16 4.34
CA THR A 23 -4.74 11.56 4.94
C THR A 23 -3.91 12.56 5.76
N GLU A 24 -3.85 13.83 5.35
CA GLU A 24 -3.16 14.88 6.12
C GLU A 24 -3.86 15.17 7.45
N ALA A 25 -5.19 15.26 7.44
CA ALA A 25 -6.00 15.44 8.64
C ALA A 25 -5.82 14.27 9.61
N ALA A 26 -5.86 13.04 9.09
CA ALA A 26 -5.62 11.83 9.88
C ALA A 26 -4.21 11.81 10.48
N ALA A 27 -3.18 12.16 9.72
CA ALA A 27 -1.81 12.21 10.25
C ALA A 27 -1.69 13.24 11.38
N VAL A 28 -2.32 14.40 11.24
CA VAL A 28 -2.38 15.45 12.26
C VAL A 28 -3.11 14.96 13.52
N ALA A 29 -4.20 14.21 13.36
CA ALA A 29 -4.96 13.64 14.47
C ALA A 29 -4.13 12.62 15.29
N VAL A 30 -3.18 11.93 14.65
CA VAL A 30 -2.26 11.00 15.31
C VAL A 30 -1.14 11.71 16.10
N GLY A 31 -0.78 12.94 15.73
CA GLY A 31 0.33 13.71 16.34
C GLY A 31 0.42 13.62 17.88
N PRO A 32 -0.66 13.87 18.64
CA PRO A 32 -0.67 13.77 20.11
C PRO A 32 -0.26 12.40 20.69
N TRP A 33 -0.40 11.33 19.90
CA TRP A 33 -0.19 9.93 20.28
C TRP A 33 1.22 9.40 19.96
N ILE A 34 2.01 10.15 19.19
CA ILE A 34 3.40 9.80 18.89
C ILE A 34 4.20 9.65 20.19
N GLY A 35 4.82 8.48 20.38
CA GLY A 35 5.64 8.19 21.56
C GLY A 35 4.87 7.95 22.87
N ARG A 36 3.54 7.77 22.81
CA ARG A 36 2.69 7.51 24.00
C ARG A 36 2.59 6.06 24.42
N ASN A 37 3.18 5.14 23.64
CA ASN A 37 3.07 3.70 23.82
C ASN A 37 1.61 3.20 23.81
N ASP A 38 0.72 3.90 23.12
CA ASP A 38 -0.69 3.57 22.96
C ASP A 38 -1.03 3.47 21.46
N LYS A 39 -0.82 2.27 20.91
CA LYS A 39 -1.04 2.01 19.48
C LYS A 39 -2.53 2.09 19.11
N LEU A 40 -3.42 1.69 20.01
CA LEU A 40 -4.86 1.63 19.72
C LEU A 40 -5.47 3.04 19.68
N ALA A 41 -5.03 3.92 20.57
CA ALA A 41 -5.49 5.31 20.55
C ALA A 41 -4.91 6.11 19.37
N ALA A 42 -3.65 5.84 19.00
CA ALA A 42 -3.06 6.41 17.78
C ALA A 42 -3.88 6.01 16.54
N ASP A 43 -4.17 4.72 16.40
CA ASP A 43 -4.94 4.18 15.28
C ASP A 43 -6.39 4.69 15.27
N GLY A 44 -7.05 4.68 16.43
CA GLY A 44 -8.40 5.24 16.58
C GLY A 44 -8.51 6.71 16.17
N ALA A 45 -7.51 7.53 16.52
CA ALA A 45 -7.51 8.94 16.12
C ALA A 45 -7.42 9.12 14.59
N ALA A 46 -6.67 8.25 13.90
CA ALA A 46 -6.61 8.26 12.44
C ALA A 46 -7.95 7.79 11.83
N VAL A 47 -8.51 6.69 12.35
CA VAL A 47 -9.81 6.14 11.90
C VAL A 47 -10.92 7.18 12.03
N ASP A 48 -11.06 7.81 13.19
CA ASP A 48 -12.09 8.83 13.44
C ASP A 48 -11.93 10.03 12.48
N SER A 49 -10.68 10.47 12.25
CA SER A 49 -10.39 11.57 11.35
C SER A 49 -10.66 11.23 9.89
N LEU A 50 -10.34 10.02 9.44
CA LEU A 50 -10.68 9.54 8.11
C LEU A 50 -12.20 9.44 7.95
N ALA A 51 -12.90 8.81 8.90
CA ALA A 51 -14.35 8.68 8.89
C ALA A 51 -15.05 10.05 8.76
N ALA A 52 -14.60 11.05 9.54
CA ALA A 52 -15.15 12.40 9.49
C ALA A 52 -14.88 13.07 8.14
N SER A 53 -13.65 12.97 7.61
CA SER A 53 -13.28 13.56 6.32
C SER A 53 -14.11 12.96 5.18
N LEU A 54 -14.12 11.63 5.08
CA LEU A 54 -14.87 10.89 4.05
C LEU A 54 -16.39 11.09 4.19
N GLY A 55 -16.89 11.10 5.42
CA GLY A 55 -18.31 11.32 5.72
C GLY A 55 -18.81 12.68 5.25
N SER A 56 -17.96 13.71 5.29
CA SER A 56 -18.30 15.08 4.87
C SER A 56 -18.13 15.35 3.37
N SER A 57 -17.66 14.37 2.59
CA SER A 57 -17.43 14.54 1.15
C SER A 57 -18.70 14.96 0.42
N GLN A 58 -18.55 15.99 -0.41
CA GLN A 58 -19.56 16.47 -1.34
C GLN A 58 -19.23 16.08 -2.80
N LEU A 59 -18.11 15.38 -3.03
CA LEU A 59 -17.66 14.96 -4.36
C LEU A 59 -18.14 13.54 -4.67
N ILE A 60 -17.66 12.56 -3.92
CA ILE A 60 -17.91 11.13 -4.12
C ILE A 60 -18.35 10.46 -2.82
N ARG A 61 -18.95 9.27 -2.97
CA ARG A 61 -19.25 8.39 -1.84
C ARG A 61 -18.23 7.26 -1.76
N TYR A 62 -17.81 6.93 -0.55
CA TYR A 62 -16.73 5.98 -0.29
C TYR A 62 -17.29 4.67 0.26
N ASN A 63 -17.26 3.61 -0.55
CA ASN A 63 -17.48 2.25 -0.10
C ASN A 63 -16.20 1.74 0.59
N ILE A 64 -16.26 1.41 1.88
CA ILE A 64 -15.10 0.88 2.63
C ILE A 64 -14.84 -0.56 2.19
N ALA A 65 -13.93 -0.72 1.23
CA ALA A 65 -13.62 -2.00 0.58
C ALA A 65 -12.50 -2.75 1.29
N ILE A 66 -11.41 -2.07 1.67
CA ILE A 66 -10.25 -2.69 2.31
C ILE A 66 -9.81 -1.86 3.50
N ASN A 67 -9.58 -2.54 4.62
CA ASN A 67 -9.03 -1.95 5.83
C ASN A 67 -8.24 -3.03 6.58
N GLU A 68 -7.42 -2.66 7.57
CA GLU A 68 -6.62 -3.61 8.38
C GLU A 68 -7.47 -4.71 9.09
N GLY A 69 -8.79 -4.56 9.11
CA GLY A 69 -9.74 -5.53 9.67
C GLY A 69 -9.79 -5.47 11.20
N VAL A 70 -10.45 -6.45 11.82
CA VAL A 70 -10.63 -6.54 13.30
C VAL A 70 -9.37 -7.10 13.98
N LYS A 71 -8.18 -6.72 13.50
CA LYS A 71 -6.94 -7.15 14.13
C LYS A 71 -6.78 -6.37 15.45
N ASP A 72 -6.48 -7.09 16.52
CA ASP A 72 -6.20 -6.54 17.85
C ASP A 72 -7.34 -5.76 18.55
N GLY A 73 -8.59 -5.85 18.07
CA GLY A 73 -9.72 -5.13 18.67
C GLY A 73 -9.66 -3.60 18.50
N ALA A 74 -8.86 -3.14 17.53
CA ALA A 74 -8.69 -1.73 17.22
C ALA A 74 -9.96 -1.09 16.62
N PRO A 75 -10.17 0.22 16.83
CA PRO A 75 -11.16 0.97 16.06
C PRO A 75 -10.93 0.78 14.56
N HIS A 76 -11.98 0.61 13.77
CA HIS A 76 -11.85 0.38 12.35
C HIS A 76 -13.06 0.95 11.61
N LEU A 77 -12.85 1.28 10.33
CA LEU A 77 -13.96 1.52 9.39
C LEU A 77 -14.58 0.16 9.04
N PRO A 78 -15.88 -0.07 9.33
CA PRO A 78 -16.54 -1.34 9.01
C PRO A 78 -16.55 -1.59 7.49
N HIS A 79 -16.23 -2.81 7.08
CA HIS A 79 -16.28 -3.19 5.66
C HIS A 79 -17.70 -3.07 5.09
N GLY A 80 -17.81 -2.55 3.87
CA GLY A 80 -19.05 -2.44 3.11
C GLY A 80 -19.97 -1.28 3.50
N ILE A 81 -19.58 -0.43 4.45
CA ILE A 81 -20.32 0.83 4.67
C ILE A 81 -19.98 1.84 3.58
N VAL A 82 -20.94 2.71 3.29
CA VAL A 82 -20.75 3.83 2.36
C VAL A 82 -20.76 5.14 3.14
N LEU A 83 -19.69 5.91 3.03
CA LEU A 83 -19.54 7.25 3.61
C LEU A 83 -19.68 8.34 2.53
N GLY A 84 -19.96 9.57 2.95
CA GLY A 84 -20.11 10.74 2.08
C GLY A 84 -21.55 11.24 2.00
N GLU A 85 -21.71 12.53 1.76
CA GLU A 85 -23.00 13.23 1.70
C GLU A 85 -23.39 13.61 0.26
N SER A 86 -22.54 13.32 -0.72
CA SER A 86 -22.80 13.63 -2.12
C SER A 86 -23.80 12.67 -2.77
N ASP A 87 -24.52 13.15 -3.79
CA ASP A 87 -25.24 12.31 -4.75
C ASP A 87 -24.32 11.73 -5.85
N GLY A 88 -23.00 11.83 -5.64
CA GLY A 88 -21.98 11.42 -6.59
C GLY A 88 -21.82 9.91 -6.76
N PRO A 89 -20.96 9.49 -7.70
CA PRO A 89 -20.59 8.09 -7.89
C PRO A 89 -19.95 7.49 -6.63
N ILE A 90 -20.06 6.18 -6.50
CA ILE A 90 -19.44 5.41 -5.43
C ILE A 90 -18.05 4.97 -5.88
N TYR A 91 -17.07 5.15 -5.01
CA TYR A 91 -15.70 4.70 -5.15
C TYR A 91 -15.39 3.70 -4.04
N ASP A 92 -14.66 2.64 -4.37
CA ASP A 92 -14.04 1.78 -3.36
C ASP A 92 -12.92 2.55 -2.67
N PHE A 93 -12.86 2.42 -1.35
CA PHE A 93 -11.87 3.02 -0.48
C PHE A 93 -11.07 1.92 0.23
N ALA A 94 -9.76 2.03 0.15
CA ALA A 94 -8.81 1.22 0.90
C ALA A 94 -7.98 2.13 1.81
N ALA A 95 -7.74 1.74 3.06
CA ALA A 95 -6.84 2.48 3.93
C ALA A 95 -6.07 1.59 4.89
N ASP A 96 -4.92 2.12 5.29
CA ASP A 96 -4.21 1.76 6.52
C ASP A 96 -4.08 3.08 7.31
N PRO A 97 -4.95 3.31 8.31
CA PRO A 97 -4.99 4.55 9.05
C PRO A 97 -3.66 4.89 9.73
N VAL A 98 -2.90 3.89 10.17
CA VAL A 98 -1.57 4.07 10.77
C VAL A 98 -0.65 2.91 10.39
N GLU A 99 -0.01 3.01 9.23
CA GLU A 99 1.05 2.10 8.84
C GLU A 99 2.22 2.24 9.84
N GLY A 100 2.64 1.11 10.40
CA GLY A 100 3.64 1.08 11.47
C GLY A 100 3.13 1.60 12.82
N THR A 101 1.90 1.29 13.24
CA THR A 101 1.34 1.61 14.58
C THR A 101 2.33 1.49 15.74
N THR A 102 3.12 0.40 15.78
CA THR A 102 4.13 0.17 16.83
C THR A 102 5.26 1.21 16.80
N ARG A 103 5.68 1.65 15.59
CA ARG A 103 6.69 2.69 15.41
C ARG A 103 6.15 4.05 15.88
N VAL A 104 4.93 4.39 15.48
CA VAL A 104 4.26 5.63 15.94
C VAL A 104 4.12 5.66 17.45
N ALA A 105 3.60 4.59 18.04
CA ALA A 105 3.41 4.49 19.49
C ALA A 105 4.73 4.60 20.27
N SER A 106 5.83 4.09 19.71
CA SER A 106 7.18 4.21 20.31
C SER A 106 7.94 5.47 19.90
N GLY A 107 7.36 6.36 19.09
CA GLY A 107 8.00 7.59 18.63
C GLY A 107 9.12 7.37 17.61
N ARG A 108 9.15 6.20 16.96
CA ARG A 108 10.13 5.84 15.93
C ARG A 108 9.71 6.36 14.56
N ALA A 109 10.72 6.59 13.71
CA ALA A 109 10.57 6.98 12.31
C ALA A 109 9.78 5.95 11.47
N GLY A 110 9.13 6.45 10.42
CA GLY A 110 8.50 5.65 9.37
C GLY A 110 6.99 5.40 9.50
N GLY A 111 6.28 6.09 10.39
CA GLY A 111 4.82 5.98 10.50
C GLY A 111 4.10 6.90 9.51
N MET A 112 3.01 6.43 8.92
CA MET A 112 2.22 7.18 7.93
C MET A 112 0.76 6.76 7.88
N VAL A 113 -0.09 7.62 7.33
CA VAL A 113 -1.46 7.29 6.91
C VAL A 113 -1.43 6.93 5.44
N LEU A 114 -2.12 5.86 5.05
CA LEU A 114 -2.25 5.41 3.67
C LEU A 114 -3.72 5.34 3.26
N ALA A 115 -4.02 5.80 2.05
CA ALA A 115 -5.34 5.63 1.46
C ALA A 115 -5.26 5.46 -0.06
N ALA A 116 -6.16 4.65 -0.61
CA ALA A 116 -6.36 4.50 -2.04
C ALA A 116 -7.85 4.48 -2.38
N VAL A 117 -8.20 5.01 -3.55
CA VAL A 117 -9.57 5.01 -4.06
C VAL A 117 -9.63 4.68 -5.54
N ALA A 118 -10.68 3.98 -5.95
CA ALA A 118 -10.95 3.60 -7.33
C ALA A 118 -12.47 3.48 -7.54
N PRO A 119 -12.99 3.47 -8.78
CA PRO A 119 -14.42 3.26 -9.03
C PRO A 119 -14.92 1.98 -8.33
N HIS A 120 -16.18 2.01 -7.86
CA HIS A 120 -16.74 0.88 -7.13
C HIS A 120 -16.67 -0.46 -7.91
N GLY A 121 -16.29 -1.53 -7.21
CA GLY A 121 -16.08 -2.86 -7.77
C GLY A 121 -14.66 -3.10 -8.31
N THR A 122 -13.73 -2.17 -8.07
CA THR A 122 -12.35 -2.26 -8.55
C THR A 122 -11.45 -3.01 -7.57
N PHE A 123 -11.58 -2.75 -6.27
CA PHE A 123 -10.73 -3.41 -5.28
C PHE A 123 -11.29 -4.80 -4.93
N PRO A 124 -10.46 -5.85 -4.96
CA PRO A 124 -10.91 -7.20 -4.70
C PRO A 124 -11.27 -7.39 -3.23
N ALA A 125 -12.34 -8.14 -2.98
CA ALA A 125 -12.74 -8.53 -1.63
C ALA A 125 -11.89 -9.70 -1.14
N TRP A 126 -10.73 -9.41 -0.56
CA TRP A 126 -9.83 -10.40 0.05
C TRP A 126 -10.16 -10.71 1.51
N ALA A 127 -11.44 -10.75 1.85
CA ALA A 127 -11.88 -11.16 3.17
C ALA A 127 -11.21 -12.50 3.53
N ASP A 128 -10.66 -12.57 4.75
CA ASP A 128 -9.99 -13.75 5.32
C ASP A 128 -8.62 -14.14 4.75
N ILE A 129 -8.04 -13.38 3.80
CA ILE A 129 -6.64 -13.57 3.40
C ILE A 129 -5.73 -12.76 4.33
N ARG A 130 -4.79 -13.43 5.00
CA ARG A 130 -3.88 -12.75 5.94
C ARG A 130 -2.55 -12.34 5.34
N TYR A 131 -1.98 -13.18 4.48
CA TYR A 131 -0.64 -12.96 3.96
C TYR A 131 -0.57 -13.06 2.43
N MET A 132 0.28 -12.22 1.86
CA MET A 132 0.66 -12.24 0.46
C MET A 132 2.16 -12.07 0.31
N ARG A 133 2.75 -12.85 -0.59
CA ARG A 133 4.06 -12.56 -1.15
C ARG A 133 3.93 -11.35 -2.07
N LYS A 134 4.84 -10.39 -1.94
CA LYS A 134 4.92 -9.16 -2.71
C LYS A 134 6.28 -9.10 -3.40
N PHE A 135 6.28 -8.71 -4.67
CA PHE A 135 7.47 -8.40 -5.44
C PHE A 135 7.23 -7.04 -6.11
N VAL A 136 7.91 -6.00 -5.61
CA VAL A 136 7.77 -4.63 -6.10
C VAL A 136 9.11 -4.16 -6.66
N VAL A 137 9.06 -3.49 -7.81
CA VAL A 137 10.21 -2.79 -8.40
C VAL A 137 9.83 -1.37 -8.81
N GLY A 138 10.82 -0.48 -8.85
CA GLY A 138 10.66 0.87 -9.37
C GLY A 138 10.55 0.95 -10.90
N PRO A 139 10.35 2.18 -11.44
CA PRO A 139 10.11 2.41 -12.86
C PRO A 139 11.19 1.82 -13.80
N GLU A 140 12.45 1.87 -13.40
CA GLU A 140 13.58 1.38 -14.21
C GLU A 140 13.53 -0.13 -14.47
N ALA A 141 12.94 -0.93 -13.58
CA ALA A 141 12.81 -2.38 -13.74
C ALA A 141 11.36 -2.84 -14.05
N ALA A 142 10.39 -1.91 -14.06
CA ALA A 142 8.97 -2.17 -14.26
C ALA A 142 8.67 -2.86 -15.61
N THR A 143 9.32 -2.39 -16.67
CA THR A 143 9.16 -2.92 -18.04
C THR A 143 9.63 -4.36 -18.16
N ASN A 144 10.78 -4.69 -17.58
CA ASN A 144 11.34 -6.03 -17.63
C ASN A 144 10.47 -7.03 -16.85
N MET A 145 9.79 -6.59 -15.78
CA MET A 145 8.82 -7.41 -15.03
C MET A 145 7.57 -7.72 -15.87
N GLN A 146 7.20 -6.82 -16.79
CA GLN A 146 6.01 -6.93 -17.62
C GLN A 146 6.23 -7.75 -18.90
N ILE A 147 7.39 -7.62 -19.56
CA ILE A 147 7.63 -8.12 -20.92
C ILE A 147 8.05 -9.60 -20.98
N GLY A 148 8.33 -10.25 -19.84
CA GLY A 148 8.47 -11.69 -19.84
C GLY A 148 8.48 -12.34 -18.47
N ASN A 149 8.11 -13.62 -18.45
CA ASN A 149 8.00 -14.43 -17.22
C ASN A 149 9.36 -14.70 -16.52
N TYR A 150 10.44 -14.04 -16.92
CA TYR A 150 11.77 -14.20 -16.32
C TYR A 150 11.91 -13.46 -14.98
N MET A 151 11.17 -12.36 -14.77
CA MET A 151 11.01 -11.73 -13.44
C MET A 151 9.63 -12.03 -12.85
N SER A 152 9.46 -13.29 -12.42
CA SER A 152 8.26 -13.75 -11.73
C SER A 152 8.52 -13.97 -10.24
N ILE A 153 7.55 -13.62 -9.40
CA ILE A 153 7.52 -13.95 -7.98
C ILE A 153 7.57 -15.47 -7.71
N THR A 154 7.28 -16.31 -8.71
CA THR A 154 7.39 -17.77 -8.62
C THR A 154 8.78 -18.32 -8.89
N ASN A 155 9.69 -17.53 -9.44
CA ASN A 155 11.04 -17.97 -9.79
C ASN A 155 11.94 -18.04 -8.54
N ASP A 156 13.13 -18.61 -8.71
CA ASP A 156 14.13 -18.60 -7.63
C ASP A 156 14.47 -17.15 -7.24
N PRO A 157 14.38 -16.77 -5.96
CA PRO A 157 14.63 -15.39 -5.55
C PRO A 157 16.01 -14.86 -5.96
N ARG A 158 17.02 -15.74 -6.07
CA ARG A 158 18.38 -15.39 -6.51
C ARG A 158 18.40 -14.96 -7.98
N GLU A 159 17.63 -15.65 -8.82
CA GLU A 159 17.49 -15.33 -10.24
C GLU A 159 16.73 -14.02 -10.40
N VAL A 160 15.59 -13.87 -9.69
CA VAL A 160 14.80 -12.63 -9.71
C VAL A 160 15.65 -11.42 -9.34
N MET A 161 16.38 -11.49 -8.23
CA MET A 161 17.24 -10.38 -7.79
C MET A 161 18.38 -10.11 -8.77
N ALA A 162 18.93 -11.15 -9.42
CA ALA A 162 19.94 -10.97 -10.45
C ALA A 162 19.39 -10.24 -11.69
N GLU A 163 18.16 -10.55 -12.10
CA GLU A 163 17.48 -9.87 -13.21
C GLU A 163 17.12 -8.42 -12.86
N VAL A 164 16.67 -8.16 -11.61
CA VAL A 164 16.44 -6.79 -11.15
C VAL A 164 17.74 -5.99 -11.15
N ALA A 165 18.84 -6.54 -10.64
CA ALA A 165 20.14 -5.87 -10.68
C ALA A 165 20.58 -5.55 -12.11
N ALA A 166 20.36 -6.49 -13.05
CA ALA A 166 20.65 -6.28 -14.47
C ALA A 166 19.78 -5.18 -15.10
N ALA A 167 18.47 -5.17 -14.81
CA ALA A 167 17.55 -4.14 -15.29
C ALA A 167 17.93 -2.74 -14.79
N LEU A 168 18.38 -2.64 -13.54
CA LEU A 168 18.88 -1.40 -12.94
C LEU A 168 20.32 -1.05 -13.36
N SER A 169 20.98 -1.89 -14.17
CA SER A 169 22.40 -1.75 -14.53
C SER A 169 23.33 -1.64 -13.31
N LYS A 170 22.99 -2.31 -12.21
CA LYS A 170 23.73 -2.31 -10.94
C LYS A 170 24.46 -3.64 -10.73
N PRO A 171 25.66 -3.66 -10.11
CA PRO A 171 26.25 -4.89 -9.60
C PRO A 171 25.32 -5.56 -8.58
N ARG A 172 25.22 -6.90 -8.58
CA ARG A 172 24.39 -7.65 -7.61
C ARG A 172 24.71 -7.29 -6.15
N ALA A 173 25.98 -7.03 -5.85
CA ALA A 173 26.43 -6.65 -4.51
C ALA A 173 25.97 -5.25 -4.05
N GLU A 174 25.51 -4.43 -4.98
CA GLU A 174 24.97 -3.10 -4.71
C GLU A 174 23.44 -3.10 -4.63
N LEU A 175 22.78 -4.16 -5.10
CA LEU A 175 21.32 -4.31 -5.03
C LEU A 175 20.85 -4.31 -3.57
N ARG A 176 19.82 -3.52 -3.28
CA ARG A 176 19.23 -3.32 -1.96
C ARG A 176 17.80 -3.84 -1.92
N VAL A 177 17.60 -4.96 -1.24
CA VAL A 177 16.33 -5.67 -1.17
C VAL A 177 15.68 -5.44 0.20
N ALA A 178 14.53 -4.76 0.21
CA ALA A 178 13.71 -4.62 1.41
C ALA A 178 12.87 -5.88 1.66
N VAL A 179 12.82 -6.32 2.91
CA VAL A 179 12.15 -7.55 3.33
C VAL A 179 11.82 -7.51 4.83
N LEU A 180 10.62 -7.98 5.20
CA LEU A 180 10.20 -8.10 6.60
C LEU A 180 11.06 -9.15 7.32
N ASP A 181 11.66 -8.78 8.44
CA ASP A 181 12.50 -9.63 9.30
C ASP A 181 11.63 -10.59 10.11
N ARG A 182 11.18 -11.63 9.42
CA ARG A 182 10.29 -12.67 9.93
C ARG A 182 10.80 -14.02 9.49
N GLU A 183 10.56 -15.05 10.30
CA GLU A 183 10.99 -16.42 10.01
C GLU A 183 10.52 -16.91 8.64
N ARG A 184 9.27 -16.59 8.25
CA ARG A 184 8.72 -16.87 6.92
C ARG A 184 9.53 -16.31 5.74
N ASN A 185 10.30 -15.24 5.97
CA ASN A 185 11.13 -14.61 4.94
C ASN A 185 12.61 -15.04 5.04
N SER A 186 12.97 -16.00 5.90
CA SER A 186 14.34 -16.52 6.01
C SER A 186 14.92 -16.98 4.67
N HIS A 187 14.15 -17.70 3.86
CA HIS A 187 14.55 -18.14 2.54
C HIS A 187 14.88 -16.99 1.57
N ILE A 188 14.22 -15.83 1.72
CA ILE A 188 14.53 -14.61 0.96
C ILE A 188 15.84 -13.99 1.47
N MET A 189 16.03 -13.93 2.78
CA MET A 189 17.25 -13.44 3.40
C MET A 189 18.48 -14.25 2.98
N ASP A 190 18.35 -15.57 2.93
CA ASP A 190 19.40 -16.48 2.46
C ASP A 190 19.71 -16.24 0.98
N ALA A 191 18.69 -16.04 0.14
CA ALA A 191 18.88 -15.73 -1.27
C ALA A 191 19.60 -14.40 -1.49
N ILE A 192 19.24 -13.34 -0.73
CA ILE A 192 19.92 -12.05 -0.75
C ILE A 192 21.41 -12.24 -0.43
N GLY A 193 21.71 -12.96 0.66
CA GLY A 193 23.08 -13.26 1.07
C GLY A 193 23.86 -14.06 0.03
N ALA A 194 23.22 -15.07 -0.59
CA ALA A 194 23.85 -15.94 -1.57
C ALA A 194 24.32 -15.22 -2.85
N ILE A 195 23.65 -14.15 -3.26
CA ILE A 195 24.06 -13.32 -4.41
C ILE A 195 24.93 -12.13 -4.03
N GLY A 196 25.19 -11.93 -2.73
CA GLY A 196 25.97 -10.82 -2.18
C GLY A 196 25.22 -9.48 -2.09
N ALA A 197 23.91 -9.45 -2.32
CA ALA A 197 23.08 -8.26 -2.24
C ALA A 197 22.89 -7.79 -0.78
N LYS A 198 22.38 -6.58 -0.60
CA LYS A 198 22.17 -5.95 0.72
C LYS A 198 20.71 -6.12 1.16
N ALA A 199 20.50 -6.77 2.29
CA ALA A 199 19.17 -6.86 2.91
C ALA A 199 18.85 -5.58 3.70
N ILE A 200 17.68 -5.00 3.47
CA ILE A 200 17.08 -3.96 4.31
C ILE A 200 15.99 -4.63 5.13
N LYS A 201 16.34 -4.96 6.37
CA LYS A 201 15.46 -5.65 7.30
C LYS A 201 14.41 -4.70 7.86
N LEU A 202 13.15 -5.09 7.75
CA LEU A 202 12.00 -4.33 8.24
C LEU A 202 11.38 -5.06 9.43
N ASP A 203 11.19 -4.38 10.57
CA ASP A 203 10.49 -4.96 11.74
C ASP A 203 8.96 -5.01 11.55
N SER A 204 8.43 -4.04 10.81
CA SER A 204 7.01 -3.85 10.46
C SER A 204 6.89 -2.92 9.25
N GLY A 205 5.75 -3.00 8.56
CA GLY A 205 5.38 -2.12 7.47
C GLY A 205 6.19 -2.40 6.20
N ASP A 206 5.50 -2.72 5.11
CA ASP A 206 6.13 -3.00 3.82
C ASP A 206 5.70 -2.01 2.71
N VAL A 207 4.75 -1.11 2.98
CA VAL A 207 4.33 -0.10 2.00
C VAL A 207 5.38 1.00 1.84
N LEU A 208 5.95 1.50 2.95
CA LEU A 208 7.00 2.52 2.92
C LEU A 208 8.22 2.12 2.05
N PRO A 209 8.82 0.93 2.20
CA PRO A 209 9.92 0.51 1.33
C PRO A 209 9.50 0.27 -0.12
N ALA A 210 8.25 -0.12 -0.39
CA ALA A 210 7.74 -0.20 -1.76
C ALA A 210 7.66 1.19 -2.43
N LEU A 211 7.20 2.21 -1.68
CA LEU A 211 7.24 3.60 -2.11
C LEU A 211 8.68 4.05 -2.40
N GLN A 212 9.63 3.72 -1.50
CA GLN A 212 11.04 4.05 -1.68
C GLN A 212 11.65 3.42 -2.94
N ALA A 213 11.31 2.15 -3.23
CA ALA A 213 11.74 1.48 -4.45
C ALA A 213 11.26 2.20 -5.72
N CYS A 214 10.09 2.84 -5.67
CA CYS A 214 9.51 3.54 -6.81
C CYS A 214 9.96 5.00 -6.94
N MET A 215 10.33 5.65 -5.83
CA MET A 215 10.70 7.06 -5.84
C MET A 215 12.16 7.31 -6.24
N GLN A 216 13.06 6.33 -6.06
CA GLN A 216 14.48 6.28 -6.50
C GLN A 216 15.39 7.51 -6.24
N GLU A 217 14.90 8.64 -5.70
CA GLU A 217 15.68 9.87 -5.45
C GLU A 217 16.78 9.70 -4.38
N GLN A 218 16.83 8.56 -3.70
CA GLN A 218 17.69 8.36 -2.53
C GLN A 218 18.58 7.09 -2.62
N ASP A 219 18.49 6.27 -3.68
CA ASP A 219 19.24 5.00 -3.83
C ASP A 219 19.16 4.07 -2.58
N GLN A 220 18.07 4.15 -1.81
CA GLN A 220 17.96 3.44 -0.54
C GLN A 220 17.30 2.07 -0.64
N VAL A 221 16.40 1.84 -1.60
CA VAL A 221 15.71 0.57 -1.81
C VAL A 221 15.57 0.37 -3.32
N ASP A 222 15.95 -0.80 -3.83
CA ASP A 222 15.79 -1.14 -5.24
C ASP A 222 14.54 -2.01 -5.49
N MET A 223 14.19 -2.85 -4.52
CA MET A 223 12.99 -3.70 -4.58
C MET A 223 12.48 -4.08 -3.19
N LEU A 224 11.17 -4.37 -3.10
CA LEU A 224 10.56 -5.10 -1.97
C LEU A 224 10.31 -6.55 -2.41
N TYR A 225 10.72 -7.51 -1.59
CA TYR A 225 10.50 -8.93 -1.90
C TYR A 225 10.25 -9.75 -0.63
N GLY A 226 9.13 -10.45 -0.56
CA GLY A 226 8.81 -11.35 0.54
C GLY A 226 7.34 -11.35 0.94
N SER A 227 7.03 -12.05 2.03
CA SER A 227 5.69 -12.24 2.56
C SER A 227 5.32 -11.18 3.61
N GLY A 228 4.19 -10.50 3.38
CA GLY A 228 3.63 -9.44 4.22
C GLY A 228 2.10 -9.51 4.29
N GLY A 229 1.47 -8.52 4.94
CA GLY A 229 0.01 -8.49 5.11
C GLY A 229 -0.72 -8.33 3.78
N ALA A 230 -1.87 -9.00 3.64
CA ALA A 230 -2.67 -8.96 2.43
C ALA A 230 -3.44 -7.63 2.22
N PRO A 231 -4.04 -6.98 3.24
CA PRO A 231 -4.71 -5.68 3.05
C PRO A 231 -3.80 -4.60 2.44
N GLU A 232 -2.53 -4.54 2.89
CA GLU A 232 -1.53 -3.58 2.46
C GLU A 232 -1.11 -3.77 0.99
N THR A 233 -1.39 -4.93 0.39
CA THR A 233 -1.09 -5.22 -1.01
C THR A 233 -1.84 -4.26 -1.95
N ILE A 234 -3.11 -3.92 -1.68
CA ILE A 234 -3.86 -2.98 -2.55
C ILE A 234 -3.33 -1.57 -2.45
N LEU A 235 -3.02 -1.11 -1.23
CA LEU A 235 -2.41 0.20 -1.01
C LEU A 235 -1.05 0.29 -1.72
N THR A 236 -0.24 -0.78 -1.62
CA THR A 236 1.04 -0.88 -2.31
C THR A 236 0.86 -0.84 -3.83
N ALA A 237 -0.07 -1.63 -4.38
CA ALA A 237 -0.33 -1.68 -5.82
C ALA A 237 -0.79 -0.33 -6.37
N ALA A 238 -1.70 0.36 -5.67
CA ALA A 238 -2.17 1.70 -6.05
C ALA A 238 -1.02 2.73 -6.06
N ALA A 239 -0.17 2.71 -5.02
CA ALA A 239 1.00 3.57 -4.94
C ALA A 239 2.00 3.30 -6.08
N VAL A 240 2.34 2.03 -6.29
CA VAL A 240 3.30 1.58 -7.32
C VAL A 240 2.82 1.98 -8.71
N ALA A 241 1.52 1.79 -9.01
CA ALA A 241 0.93 2.19 -10.29
C ALA A 241 1.02 3.70 -10.53
N GLY A 242 0.81 4.53 -9.51
CA GLY A 242 0.92 5.98 -9.65
C GLY A 242 2.36 6.49 -9.72
N LEU A 243 3.30 5.81 -9.07
CA LEU A 243 4.72 6.14 -9.15
C LEU A 243 5.38 5.60 -10.43
N GLY A 244 4.76 4.63 -11.11
CA GLY A 244 5.21 4.06 -12.37
C GLY A 244 6.14 2.86 -12.20
N GLY A 245 6.13 2.22 -11.03
CA GLY A 245 6.79 0.93 -10.81
C GLY A 245 5.94 -0.23 -11.32
N ASN A 246 6.34 -1.46 -10.96
CA ASN A 246 5.53 -2.65 -11.20
C ASN A 246 5.50 -3.56 -9.98
N MET A 247 4.45 -4.35 -9.84
CA MET A 247 4.23 -5.23 -8.71
C MET A 247 3.57 -6.53 -9.14
N GLN A 248 4.07 -7.62 -8.56
CA GLN A 248 3.40 -8.91 -8.52
C GLN A 248 3.05 -9.27 -7.07
N ALA A 249 1.91 -9.90 -6.88
CA ALA A 249 1.51 -10.49 -5.61
C ALA A 249 1.08 -11.94 -5.77
N MET A 250 1.18 -12.71 -4.70
CA MET A 250 0.73 -14.10 -4.68
C MET A 250 0.28 -14.45 -3.27
N TRP A 251 -0.85 -15.16 -3.14
CA TRP A 251 -1.32 -15.62 -1.83
C TRP A 251 -0.27 -16.49 -1.12
N ASP A 252 -0.10 -16.23 0.18
CA ASP A 252 0.77 -17.01 1.07
C ASP A 252 -0.08 -17.64 2.19
N PRO A 253 -0.59 -18.87 1.98
CA PRO A 253 -1.69 -19.44 2.79
C PRO A 253 -1.33 -19.78 4.24
N ASN A 254 -0.04 -19.96 4.54
CA ASN A 254 0.37 -20.32 5.91
C ASN A 254 1.88 -20.16 6.15
N PRO A 255 2.47 -18.97 5.91
CA PRO A 255 3.91 -18.81 6.02
C PRO A 255 4.44 -19.04 7.44
N ASP A 256 3.62 -18.76 8.46
CA ASP A 256 3.99 -18.89 9.87
C ASP A 256 3.54 -20.23 10.50
N GLY A 257 2.92 -21.13 9.73
CA GLY A 257 2.45 -22.44 10.23
C GLY A 257 1.22 -22.41 11.16
N THR A 258 0.71 -21.23 11.51
CA THR A 258 -0.33 -21.01 12.53
C THR A 258 -1.77 -20.89 12.00
N ALA A 259 -2.04 -21.10 10.72
CA ALA A 259 -3.39 -20.92 10.18
C ALA A 259 -4.31 -22.13 10.47
N PRO A 260 -5.48 -21.93 11.13
CA PRO A 260 -6.63 -22.79 10.87
C PRO A 260 -6.88 -22.73 9.37
N ALA A 261 -7.11 -23.89 8.75
CA ALA A 261 -7.19 -24.00 7.31
C ALA A 261 -8.08 -22.88 6.73
N GLU A 262 -7.43 -21.90 6.07
CA GLU A 262 -8.03 -20.72 5.43
C GLU A 262 -8.83 -21.23 4.23
N ILE A 263 -9.91 -22.00 4.47
CA ILE A 263 -10.59 -22.84 3.47
C ILE A 263 -11.76 -22.10 2.81
N ALA A 264 -12.36 -21.10 3.46
CA ALA A 264 -13.63 -20.53 2.99
C ALA A 264 -13.49 -19.42 1.92
N ALA A 265 -12.37 -18.69 1.86
CA ALA A 265 -12.10 -17.68 0.83
C ALA A 265 -11.35 -18.23 -0.40
N VAL A 266 -10.99 -19.52 -0.38
CA VAL A 266 -10.20 -20.23 -1.41
C VAL A 266 -10.95 -20.37 -2.72
N ASP A 267 -12.29 -20.38 -2.67
CA ASP A 267 -13.12 -20.53 -3.87
C ASP A 267 -13.06 -19.30 -4.80
N ALA A 268 -12.55 -18.14 -4.33
CA ALA A 268 -12.33 -16.96 -5.17
C ALA A 268 -10.90 -16.86 -5.73
N LEU A 269 -9.91 -17.50 -5.09
CA LEU A 269 -8.54 -17.68 -5.57
C LEU A 269 -8.34 -19.12 -6.06
N GLU A 270 -9.24 -19.60 -6.92
CA GLU A 270 -9.33 -20.98 -7.38
C GLU A 270 -8.10 -21.52 -8.13
N GLN A 271 -7.01 -20.76 -8.20
CA GLN A 271 -5.69 -21.34 -8.41
C GLN A 271 -4.69 -20.80 -7.38
N ARG A 272 -4.48 -21.61 -6.32
CA ARG A 272 -3.22 -21.63 -5.55
C ARG A 272 -2.06 -21.68 -6.56
N GLY A 273 -1.37 -20.57 -6.78
CA GLY A 273 -0.41 -20.48 -7.89
C GLY A 273 -0.51 -19.21 -8.73
N MET A 274 -1.62 -18.47 -8.65
CA MET A 274 -1.77 -17.26 -9.48
C MET A 274 -0.87 -16.13 -9.03
N VAL A 275 -0.12 -15.60 -9.99
CA VAL A 275 0.57 -14.33 -9.89
C VAL A 275 -0.43 -13.23 -10.23
N LEU A 276 -0.71 -12.37 -9.25
CA LEU A 276 -1.55 -11.19 -9.41
C LEU A 276 -0.69 -10.04 -9.92
N THR A 277 -1.10 -9.45 -11.03
CA THR A 277 -0.50 -8.22 -11.57
C THR A 277 -1.17 -6.98 -10.96
N LEU A 278 -0.62 -5.78 -11.18
CA LEU A 278 -1.30 -4.52 -10.86
C LEU A 278 -2.75 -4.51 -11.35
N GLY A 279 -2.98 -4.97 -12.59
CA GLY A 279 -4.32 -4.99 -13.18
C GLY A 279 -5.30 -5.96 -12.51
N ASP A 280 -4.81 -6.94 -11.75
CA ASP A 280 -5.65 -7.87 -10.98
C ASP A 280 -5.91 -7.36 -9.56
N MET A 281 -5.03 -6.48 -9.05
CA MET A 281 -5.14 -5.90 -7.71
C MET A 281 -5.96 -4.61 -7.70
N ILE A 282 -5.77 -3.72 -8.69
CA ILE A 282 -6.38 -2.38 -8.72
C ILE A 282 -7.19 -2.12 -9.99
N GLY A 283 -7.54 -3.17 -10.74
CA GLY A 283 -8.34 -3.07 -11.96
C GLY A 283 -7.56 -2.71 -13.22
N LYS A 284 -8.24 -2.82 -14.37
CA LYS A 284 -7.63 -2.70 -15.70
C LYS A 284 -7.47 -1.26 -16.19
N ASP A 285 -8.07 -0.29 -15.51
CA ASP A 285 -7.94 1.14 -15.78
C ASP A 285 -7.19 1.83 -14.62
N PRO A 286 -5.85 1.85 -14.64
CA PRO A 286 -5.05 2.41 -13.56
C PRO A 286 -5.22 3.93 -13.45
N GLU A 287 -5.62 4.61 -14.52
CA GLU A 287 -5.84 6.06 -14.51
C GLU A 287 -7.06 6.45 -13.66
N SER A 288 -7.93 5.49 -13.33
CA SER A 288 -9.04 5.68 -12.40
C SER A 288 -8.67 5.44 -10.93
N VAL A 289 -7.43 5.07 -10.64
CA VAL A 289 -6.95 4.73 -9.30
C VAL A 289 -6.15 5.89 -8.73
N PHE A 290 -6.45 6.26 -7.49
CA PHE A 290 -5.79 7.36 -6.79
C PHE A 290 -5.24 6.84 -5.47
N PHE A 291 -4.03 7.28 -5.12
CA PHE A 291 -3.37 6.93 -3.87
C PHE A 291 -2.87 8.19 -3.18
N ALA A 292 -2.97 8.22 -1.85
CA ALA A 292 -2.35 9.23 -1.02
C ALA A 292 -1.66 8.63 0.21
N ALA A 293 -0.55 9.24 0.60
CA ALA A 293 0.17 8.92 1.82
C ALA A 293 0.60 10.21 2.53
N SER A 294 0.46 10.25 3.86
CA SER A 294 0.84 11.39 4.69
C SER A 294 1.71 10.95 5.87
N GLY A 295 2.86 11.60 6.06
CA GLY A 295 3.80 11.24 7.12
C GLY A 295 3.28 11.58 8.53
N ILE A 296 3.32 10.60 9.43
CA ILE A 296 3.06 10.80 10.87
C ILE A 296 4.38 11.07 11.59
N THR A 297 5.36 10.18 11.44
CA THR A 297 6.74 10.38 11.91
C THR A 297 7.69 10.47 10.72
N ASP A 298 8.83 11.14 10.89
CA ASP A 298 9.78 11.34 9.80
C ASP A 298 10.22 10.01 9.17
N SER A 299 10.37 10.02 7.86
CA SER A 299 10.91 8.95 7.04
C SER A 299 11.77 9.54 5.93
N LEU A 300 12.41 8.70 5.13
CA LEU A 300 13.26 9.15 4.03
C LEU A 300 12.47 9.83 2.90
N VAL A 301 11.17 9.55 2.76
CA VAL A 301 10.32 10.04 1.65
C VAL A 301 9.23 11.00 2.12
N LEU A 302 8.81 10.90 3.39
CA LEU A 302 7.78 11.73 3.98
C LEU A 302 8.25 12.25 5.34
N ASN A 303 8.24 13.58 5.51
CA ASN A 303 8.37 14.21 6.81
C ASN A 303 7.09 14.02 7.62
N GLY A 304 7.24 13.78 8.91
CA GLY A 304 6.15 13.61 9.86
C GLY A 304 5.45 14.92 10.20
N VAL A 305 4.39 14.80 10.99
CA VAL A 305 3.64 15.97 11.47
C VAL A 305 4.51 16.83 12.38
N LYS A 306 4.29 18.15 12.31
CA LYS A 306 5.07 19.14 13.06
C LYS A 306 4.22 19.72 14.17
N ARG A 307 4.82 19.91 15.35
CA ARG A 307 4.18 20.60 16.47
C ARG A 307 4.79 21.97 16.67
N ARG A 308 3.94 23.01 16.68
CA ARG A 308 4.31 24.38 17.11
C ARG A 308 3.36 24.81 18.23
N GLY A 309 3.87 24.88 19.45
CA GLY A 309 3.04 25.09 20.64
C GLY A 309 2.04 23.95 20.82
N ASN A 310 0.74 24.28 20.76
CA ASN A 310 -0.36 23.32 20.89
C ASN A 310 -1.00 22.94 19.54
N VAL A 311 -0.43 23.39 18.42
CA VAL A 311 -0.96 23.11 17.08
C VAL A 311 -0.09 22.07 16.40
N TRP A 312 -0.73 21.02 15.89
CA TRP A 312 -0.13 20.06 14.98
C TRP A 312 -0.46 20.47 13.53
N THR A 313 0.52 20.40 12.65
CA THR A 313 0.38 20.70 11.23
C THR A 313 0.88 19.51 10.41
N PRO A 314 0.32 19.26 9.22
CA PRO A 314 0.75 18.16 8.38
C PRO A 314 2.24 18.29 8.03
N GLY A 315 2.87 17.13 7.83
CA GLY A 315 4.24 17.02 7.35
C GLY A 315 4.31 17.19 5.84
N THR A 316 4.88 16.21 5.16
CA THR A 316 4.75 16.09 3.70
C THR A 316 3.85 14.92 3.36
N SER A 317 3.21 15.00 2.19
CA SER A 317 2.32 14.00 1.66
C SER A 317 2.58 13.79 0.18
N ILE A 318 2.32 12.57 -0.28
CA ILE A 318 2.31 12.21 -1.70
C ILE A 318 0.88 11.92 -2.08
N ALA A 319 0.47 12.36 -3.25
CA ALA A 319 -0.79 11.97 -3.86
C ALA A 319 -0.53 11.73 -5.35
N VAL A 320 -0.86 10.53 -5.82
CA VAL A 320 -0.63 10.11 -7.22
C VAL A 320 -1.89 9.47 -7.80
N GLN A 321 -2.11 9.75 -9.08
CA GLN A 321 -3.04 9.02 -9.93
C GLN A 321 -2.27 7.90 -10.64
N GLY A 322 -2.87 6.73 -10.82
CA GLY A 322 -2.25 5.62 -11.52
C GLY A 322 -1.86 6.01 -12.95
N LYS A 323 -0.68 5.57 -13.37
CA LYS A 323 -0.18 5.79 -14.74
C LYS A 323 -0.72 4.70 -15.66
N PRO A 324 -0.91 4.99 -16.96
CA PRO A 324 -1.28 3.96 -17.93
C PRO A 324 -0.34 2.77 -17.84
N TYR A 325 -0.91 1.56 -17.85
CA TYR A 325 -0.07 0.37 -18.01
C TYR A 325 0.71 0.51 -19.32
N PRO A 326 2.03 0.28 -19.29
CA PRO A 326 2.83 0.45 -20.49
C PRO A 326 2.28 -0.49 -21.58
N ARG A 327 1.89 0.11 -22.71
CA ARG A 327 1.35 -0.62 -23.87
C ARG A 327 2.52 -1.15 -24.68
N TYR A 328 2.55 -2.46 -24.91
CA TYR A 328 3.53 -3.14 -25.76
C TYR A 328 2.83 -3.98 -26.81
#